data_AF-A0A800H8U1-F1
#
_entry.id   AF-A0A800H8U1-F1
#
_cell.length_a   1.000
_cell.length_b   1.000
_cell.length_c   1.000
_cell.angle_alpha   90.00
_cell.angle_beta   90.00
_cell.angle_gamma   90.00
#
_symmetry.space_group_name_H-M   'P 1'
#
loop_
_entity.id
_entity.type
_entity.pdbx_description
1 polymer ?
#
loop_
_entity_poly.entity_id
_entity_poly.type
_entity_poly.pdbx_seq_one_letter_code
_entity_poly.pdbx_strand_id
1 'polypeptide(L)'
;TMIALRNWDSLNGARFTMAMIFTVWICDSCAYVFGILWGKKKLIERISPKKTIIGFVGGVVGSFTSFYLMNLYGFIQYELDLPSILILTFIVGVCGQLGDFVESMFKRDAGVKDSGKLLLGHGGVLDRFDSLIFTSPLVFIFVSYL
;
A
#
# COMPACT_ATOMS: atom_id res chain seq x y z
N THR A 1 -9.52 -6.22 -10.90
CA THR A 1 -9.89 -5.78 -9.53
C THR A 1 -9.88 -4.26 -9.42
N MET A 2 -8.78 -3.54 -9.73
CA MET A 2 -8.79 -2.06 -9.71
C MET A 2 -9.84 -1.44 -10.65
N ILE A 3 -10.04 -2.01 -11.85
CA ILE A 3 -11.12 -1.57 -12.77
C ILE A 3 -12.51 -1.82 -12.16
N ALA A 4 -12.69 -2.93 -11.43
CA ALA A 4 -13.95 -3.24 -10.77
C ALA A 4 -14.22 -2.29 -9.60
N LEU A 5 -13.20 -1.99 -8.79
CA LEU A 5 -13.28 -0.98 -7.75
C LEU A 5 -13.58 0.40 -8.33
N ARG A 6 -12.90 0.81 -9.40
CA ARG A 6 -13.17 2.06 -10.11
C ARG A 6 -14.61 2.12 -10.63
N ASN A 7 -15.13 1.02 -11.16
CA ASN A 7 -16.50 0.97 -11.67
C ASN A 7 -17.52 1.05 -10.52
N TRP A 8 -17.27 0.37 -9.39
CA TRP A 8 -18.06 0.54 -8.16
C TRP A 8 -18.05 2.00 -7.69
N ASP A 9 -16.86 2.58 -7.66
CA ASP A 9 -16.58 3.94 -7.22
C ASP A 9 -16.98 5.02 -8.25
N SER A 10 -17.39 4.63 -9.47
CA SER A 10 -17.91 5.58 -10.46
C SER A 10 -19.19 6.26 -9.99
N LEU A 11 -19.93 5.61 -9.08
CA LEU A 11 -21.07 6.17 -8.36
C LEU A 11 -20.66 7.24 -7.33
N ASN A 12 -19.42 7.17 -6.81
CA ASN A 12 -18.83 8.05 -5.79
C ASN A 12 -17.70 8.95 -6.34
N GLY A 13 -17.58 9.08 -7.67
CA GLY A 13 -16.62 9.97 -8.33
C GLY A 13 -15.16 9.51 -8.34
N ALA A 14 -14.89 8.20 -8.32
CA ALA A 14 -13.55 7.59 -8.30
C ALA A 14 -12.68 7.96 -7.07
N ARG A 15 -13.29 8.56 -6.04
CA ARG A 15 -12.58 9.11 -4.88
C ARG A 15 -12.03 8.03 -3.97
N PHE A 16 -12.72 6.90 -3.83
CA PHE A 16 -12.26 5.80 -2.99
C PHE A 16 -11.01 5.10 -3.59
N THR A 17 -11.00 4.93 -4.90
CA THR A 17 -9.88 4.38 -5.67
C THR A 17 -8.66 5.31 -5.57
N MET A 18 -8.89 6.62 -5.69
CA MET A 18 -7.84 7.63 -5.48
C MET A 18 -7.33 7.62 -4.04
N ALA A 19 -8.22 7.50 -3.04
CA ALA A 19 -7.83 7.41 -1.63
C ALA A 19 -6.91 6.20 -1.40
N MET A 20 -7.25 5.01 -1.91
CA MET A 20 -6.37 3.85 -1.83
C MET A 20 -4.98 4.12 -2.42
N ILE A 21 -4.92 4.65 -3.66
CA ILE A 21 -3.64 4.88 -4.34
C ILE A 21 -2.78 5.87 -3.55
N PHE A 22 -3.37 6.98 -3.11
CA PHE A 22 -2.66 7.95 -2.28
C PHE A 22 -2.20 7.36 -0.96
N THR A 23 -3.04 6.54 -0.31
CA THR A 23 -2.66 5.89 0.94
C THR A 23 -1.53 4.88 0.75
N VAL A 24 -1.50 4.12 -0.35
CA VAL A 24 -0.35 3.24 -0.67
C VAL A 24 0.93 4.07 -0.81
N TRP A 25 0.88 5.19 -1.53
CA TRP A 25 2.06 6.06 -1.71
C TRP A 25 2.51 6.71 -0.40
N ILE A 26 1.57 7.13 0.44
CA ILE A 26 1.86 7.65 1.79
C ILE A 26 2.46 6.56 2.65
N CYS A 27 1.92 5.34 2.61
CA CYS A 27 2.43 4.17 3.32
C CYS A 27 3.91 3.92 2.98
N ASP A 28 4.24 3.84 1.69
CA ASP A 28 5.61 3.60 1.23
C ASP A 28 6.55 4.76 1.60
N SER A 29 6.08 5.99 1.46
CA SER A 29 6.85 7.19 1.80
C SER A 29 7.14 7.26 3.31
N CYS A 30 6.13 7.02 4.15
CA CYS A 30 6.30 6.95 5.60
C CYS A 30 7.22 5.78 5.97
N ALA A 31 7.03 4.60 5.39
CA ALA A 31 7.87 3.45 5.68
C ALA A 31 9.34 3.71 5.34
N TYR A 32 9.59 4.41 4.23
CA TYR A 32 10.93 4.83 3.83
C TYR A 32 11.52 5.89 4.78
N VAL A 33 10.79 6.97 5.05
CA VAL A 33 11.26 8.08 5.90
C VAL A 33 11.52 7.63 7.33
N PHE A 34 10.53 6.99 7.97
CA PHE A 34 10.70 6.46 9.34
C PHE A 34 11.76 5.36 9.38
N GLY A 35 11.86 4.58 8.31
CA GLY A 35 12.87 3.54 8.16
C GLY A 35 14.30 4.07 8.09
N ILE A 36 14.55 5.19 7.41
CA ILE A 36 15.88 5.83 7.34
C ILE A 36 16.21 6.55 8.64
N LEU A 37 15.27 7.32 9.18
CA LEU A 37 15.52 8.19 10.34
C LEU A 37 15.75 7.40 11.63
N TRP A 38 14.97 6.34 11.85
CA TRP A 38 14.97 5.60 13.12
C TRP A 38 15.17 4.09 12.97
N GLY A 39 15.14 3.54 11.76
CA GLY A 39 15.19 2.10 11.51
C GLY A 39 16.55 1.47 11.81
N LYS A 40 16.72 0.96 13.03
CA LYS A 40 17.92 0.19 13.44
C LYS A 40 17.76 -1.31 13.19
N LYS A 41 16.58 -1.87 13.45
CA LYS A 41 16.30 -3.31 13.32
C LYS A 41 15.64 -3.60 11.98
N LYS A 42 16.35 -4.35 11.13
CA LYS A 42 15.85 -4.80 9.83
C LYS A 42 14.75 -5.84 10.00
N LEU A 43 13.80 -5.86 9.07
CA LEU A 43 12.68 -6.80 9.12
C LEU A 43 13.11 -8.19 8.63
N ILE A 44 13.62 -8.26 7.39
CA ILE A 44 14.11 -9.51 6.79
C ILE A 44 15.33 -9.22 5.92
N GLU A 45 16.53 -9.39 6.49
CA GLU A 45 17.79 -9.02 5.82
C GLU A 45 18.03 -9.79 4.52
N ARG A 46 17.62 -11.07 4.48
CA ARG A 46 17.84 -11.96 3.33
C ARG A 46 17.07 -11.53 2.08
N ILE A 47 15.87 -10.95 2.26
CA ILE A 47 14.94 -10.64 1.18
C ILE A 47 15.03 -9.16 0.80
N SER A 48 14.95 -8.28 1.81
CA SER A 48 14.99 -6.83 1.63
C SER A 48 15.86 -6.17 2.71
N PRO A 49 17.16 -5.94 2.44
CA PRO A 49 18.12 -5.48 3.44
C PRO A 49 17.88 -4.03 3.89
N LYS A 50 17.00 -3.28 3.21
CA LYS A 50 16.69 -1.89 3.51
C LYS A 50 15.42 -1.71 4.35
N LYS A 51 14.55 -2.73 4.44
CA LYS A 51 13.29 -2.62 5.19
C LYS A 51 13.52 -2.85 6.68
N THR A 52 12.95 -1.98 7.51
CA THR A 52 13.09 -1.98 8.97
C THR A 52 11.74 -2.11 9.66
N ILE A 53 11.73 -2.62 10.89
CA ILE A 53 10.49 -2.74 11.69
C ILE A 53 9.87 -1.36 11.92
N ILE A 54 10.70 -0.36 12.19
CA ILE A 54 10.22 1.01 12.44
C ILE A 54 9.65 1.62 11.16
N GLY A 55 10.25 1.35 10.00
CA GLY A 55 9.66 1.70 8.71
C GLY A 55 8.30 1.03 8.52
N PHE A 56 8.20 -0.28 8.78
CA PHE A 56 6.93 -1.00 8.65
C PHE A 56 5.80 -0.36 9.48
N VAL A 57 6.07 -0.13 10.78
CA VAL A 57 5.12 0.54 11.69
C VAL A 57 4.81 1.96 11.23
N GLY A 58 5.82 2.71 10.78
CA GLY A 58 5.65 4.06 10.25
C GLY A 58 4.73 4.11 9.03
N GLY A 59 4.81 3.14 8.13
CA GLY A 59 3.89 3.04 6.99
C GLY A 59 2.46 2.67 7.39
N VAL A 60 2.28 1.80 8.39
CA VAL A 60 0.95 1.47 8.95
C VAL A 60 0.31 2.70 9.60
N VAL A 61 1.07 3.43 10.43
CA VAL A 61 0.60 4.68 11.05
C VAL A 61 0.28 5.73 9.99
N GLY A 62 1.16 5.90 8.98
CA GLY A 62 0.90 6.80 7.85
C GLY A 62 -0.37 6.44 7.08
N SER A 63 -0.65 5.14 6.90
CA SER A 63 -1.87 4.66 6.26
C SER A 63 -3.12 5.03 7.05
N PHE A 64 -3.08 4.81 8.38
CA PHE A 64 -4.17 5.19 9.29
C PHE A 64 -4.43 6.69 9.24
N THR A 65 -3.37 7.50 9.39
CA THR A 65 -3.47 8.96 9.35
C THR A 65 -4.02 9.43 8.01
N SER A 66 -3.59 8.84 6.88
CA SER A 66 -4.13 9.16 5.56
C SER A 66 -5.63 8.93 5.47
N PHE A 67 -6.11 7.72 5.80
CA PHE A 67 -7.54 7.42 5.72
C PHE A 67 -8.37 8.25 6.68
N TYR A 68 -7.88 8.45 7.91
CA TYR A 68 -8.54 9.26 8.91
C TYR A 68 -8.70 10.72 8.46
N LEU A 69 -7.64 11.33 7.91
CA LEU A 69 -7.72 12.70 7.40
C LEU A 69 -8.61 12.80 6.16
N MET A 70 -8.51 11.85 5.22
CA MET A 70 -9.36 11.84 4.03
C MET A 70 -10.85 11.69 4.36
N ASN A 71 -11.19 10.91 5.39
CA ASN A 71 -12.56 10.80 5.90
C ASN A 71 -12.99 12.10 6.58
N LEU A 72 -12.15 12.67 7.47
CA LEU A 72 -12.46 13.90 8.21
C LEU A 72 -12.72 15.11 7.29
N TYR A 73 -11.97 15.23 6.19
CA TYR A 73 -12.14 16.31 5.21
C TYR A 73 -13.19 16.00 4.12
N GLY A 74 -13.94 14.90 4.23
CA GLY A 74 -14.98 14.53 3.27
C GLY A 74 -14.46 14.24 1.87
N PHE A 75 -13.18 13.86 1.74
CA PHE A 75 -12.63 13.41 0.46
C PHE A 75 -13.29 12.11 0.02
N ILE A 76 -13.49 11.19 0.98
CA ILE A 76 -14.30 10.00 0.80
C ILE A 76 -15.76 10.40 1.03
N GLN A 77 -16.62 10.24 0.04
CA GLN A 77 -18.04 10.62 0.14
C GLN A 77 -18.83 9.74 1.11
N TYR A 78 -18.34 8.54 1.38
CA TYR A 78 -18.91 7.63 2.36
C TYR A 78 -18.33 7.92 3.73
N GLU A 79 -19.18 8.14 4.73
CA GLU A 79 -18.73 8.27 6.11
C GLU A 79 -18.21 6.92 6.60
N LEU A 80 -16.89 6.79 6.72
CA LEU A 80 -16.26 5.60 7.26
C LEU A 80 -16.27 5.68 8.79
N ASP A 81 -16.80 4.65 9.43
CA ASP A 81 -16.65 4.47 10.87
C ASP A 81 -15.19 4.10 11.23
N LEU A 82 -14.84 4.25 12.51
CA LEU A 82 -13.49 3.93 12.98
C LEU A 82 -13.09 2.47 12.68
N PRO A 83 -13.96 1.45 12.87
CA PRO A 83 -13.70 0.08 12.44
C PRO A 83 -13.34 -0.04 10.95
N SER A 84 -14.08 0.63 10.06
CA SER A 84 -13.80 0.63 8.62
C SER A 84 -12.42 1.20 8.29
N ILE A 85 -12.06 2.32 8.95
CA ILE A 85 -10.72 2.93 8.79
C ILE A 85 -9.63 1.97 9.26
N LEU A 86 -9.83 1.27 10.38
CA LEU A 86 -8.86 0.29 10.89
C LEU A 86 -8.70 -0.90 9.94
N ILE A 87 -9.79 -1.41 9.37
CA ILE A 87 -9.76 -2.50 8.40
C ILE A 87 -9.01 -2.05 7.12
N LEU A 88 -9.33 -0.87 6.60
CA LEU A 88 -8.63 -0.31 5.43
C LEU A 88 -7.15 -0.07 5.70
N THR A 89 -6.82 0.43 6.89
CA THR A 89 -5.43 0.60 7.36
C THR A 89 -4.72 -0.74 7.41
N PHE A 90 -5.36 -1.79 7.91
CA PHE A 90 -4.77 -3.12 7.92
C PHE A 90 -4.53 -3.62 6.50
N ILE A 91 -5.51 -3.51 5.62
CA ILE A 91 -5.39 -3.95 4.23
C ILE A 91 -4.24 -3.21 3.52
N VAL A 92 -4.23 -1.87 3.55
CA VAL A 92 -3.23 -1.08 2.80
C VAL A 92 -1.88 -1.05 3.50
N GLY A 93 -1.87 -0.80 4.81
CA GLY A 93 -0.66 -0.65 5.61
C GLY A 93 0.07 -1.96 5.87
N VAL A 94 -0.65 -3.07 6.07
CA VAL A 94 -0.04 -4.38 6.33
C VAL A 94 -0.01 -5.22 5.06
N CYS A 95 -1.16 -5.52 4.45
CA CYS A 95 -1.17 -6.41 3.28
C CYS A 95 -0.48 -5.81 2.06
N GLY A 96 -0.52 -4.48 1.88
CA GLY A 96 0.25 -3.79 0.84
C GLY A 96 1.75 -3.97 0.99
N GLN A 97 2.29 -3.68 2.19
CA GLN A 97 3.72 -3.87 2.46
C GLN A 97 4.15 -5.34 2.35
N LEU A 98 3.28 -6.28 2.73
CA LEU A 98 3.50 -7.73 2.53
C LEU A 98 3.54 -8.09 1.03
N GLY A 99 2.74 -7.46 0.19
CA GLY A 99 2.79 -7.62 -1.26
C GLY A 99 4.16 -7.30 -1.85
N ASP A 100 4.74 -6.15 -1.48
CA ASP A 100 6.11 -5.77 -1.85
C ASP A 100 7.16 -6.77 -1.30
N PHE A 101 6.95 -7.33 -0.10
CA PHE A 101 7.82 -8.42 0.38
C PHE A 101 7.74 -9.69 -0.47
N VAL A 102 6.53 -10.13 -0.83
CA VAL A 102 6.31 -11.31 -1.66
C VAL A 102 6.94 -11.12 -3.05
N GLU A 103 6.77 -9.93 -3.63
CA GLU A 103 7.40 -9.57 -4.90
C GLU A 103 8.93 -9.60 -4.78
N SER A 104 9.48 -9.00 -3.71
CA SER A 104 10.90 -9.03 -3.43
C SER A 104 11.43 -10.46 -3.29
N MET A 105 10.65 -11.39 -2.71
CA MET A 105 10.98 -12.82 -2.64
C MET A 105 11.04 -13.46 -4.03
N PHE A 106 10.01 -13.27 -4.85
CA PHE A 106 9.98 -13.83 -6.20
C PHE A 106 11.16 -13.35 -7.05
N LYS A 107 11.59 -12.09 -6.91
CA LYS A 107 12.79 -11.61 -7.58
C LYS A 107 14.05 -12.38 -7.16
N ARG A 108 14.21 -12.66 -5.86
CA ARG A 108 15.36 -13.44 -5.34
C ARG A 108 15.34 -14.88 -5.83
N ASP A 109 14.18 -15.52 -5.86
CA ASP A 109 14.03 -16.88 -6.35
C ASP A 109 14.30 -16.98 -7.86
N ALA A 110 13.94 -15.94 -8.62
CA ALA A 110 14.27 -15.82 -10.05
C ALA A 110 15.72 -15.38 -10.32
N GLY A 111 16.54 -15.14 -9.28
CA GLY A 111 17.94 -14.70 -9.42
C GLY A 111 18.09 -13.27 -9.96
N VAL A 112 17.02 -12.48 -10.00
CA VAL A 112 17.01 -11.10 -10.50
C VAL A 112 16.80 -10.10 -9.36
N LYS A 113 17.21 -8.85 -9.58
CA LYS A 113 17.00 -7.77 -8.60
C LYS A 113 15.81 -6.90 -8.93
N ASP A 114 15.60 -6.64 -10.22
CA ASP A 114 14.53 -5.79 -10.74
C ASP A 114 13.65 -6.65 -11.65
N SER A 115 12.33 -6.44 -11.61
CA SER A 115 11.37 -7.23 -12.38
C SER A 115 11.40 -6.94 -13.89
N GLY A 116 12.14 -5.91 -14.31
CA GLY A 116 12.39 -5.59 -15.71
C GLY A 116 13.16 -4.27 -15.87
N LYS A 117 13.33 -3.84 -17.13
CA LYS A 117 13.97 -2.56 -17.49
C LYS A 117 13.04 -1.61 -18.24
N LEU A 118 11.74 -1.92 -18.28
CA LEU A 118 10.76 -1.21 -19.12
C LEU A 118 10.67 0.27 -18.75
N LEU A 119 10.77 0.60 -17.46
CA LEU A 119 10.86 1.97 -17.00
C LEU A 119 12.33 2.35 -16.93
N LEU A 120 12.83 3.04 -17.97
CA LEU A 120 14.21 3.48 -18.14
C LEU A 120 14.77 4.10 -16.83
N GLY A 121 15.50 3.31 -16.05
CA GLY A 121 16.14 3.71 -14.78
C GLY A 121 15.28 3.59 -13.51
N HIS A 122 14.03 3.15 -13.58
CA HIS A 122 13.09 3.08 -12.44
C HIS A 122 12.68 1.66 -12.04
N GLY A 123 13.24 0.63 -12.68
CA GLY A 123 12.95 -0.78 -12.46
C GLY A 123 11.92 -1.34 -13.45
N GLY A 124 11.24 -2.41 -13.04
CA GLY A 124 10.13 -2.99 -13.78
C GLY A 124 8.79 -2.34 -13.41
N VAL A 125 7.78 -2.57 -14.25
CA VAL A 125 6.40 -2.15 -13.96
C VAL A 125 5.88 -2.86 -12.71
N LEU A 126 6.26 -4.13 -12.50
CA LEU A 126 5.81 -4.90 -11.34
C LEU A 126 6.30 -4.30 -10.02
N ASP A 127 7.50 -3.70 -9.99
CA ASP A 127 8.06 -3.00 -8.82
C ASP A 127 7.23 -1.76 -8.40
N ARG A 128 6.28 -1.31 -9.22
CA ARG A 128 5.43 -0.13 -8.95
C ARG A 128 3.99 -0.48 -8.59
N PHE A 129 3.58 -1.70 -8.89
CA PHE A 129 2.21 -2.16 -8.72
C PHE A 129 2.10 -3.34 -7.75
N ASP A 130 3.19 -3.83 -7.18
CA ASP A 130 3.24 -4.94 -6.23
C ASP A 130 2.28 -4.75 -5.03
N SER A 131 2.38 -3.63 -4.32
CA SER A 131 1.49 -3.27 -3.21
C SER A 131 0.05 -3.09 -3.69
N LEU A 132 -0.17 -2.53 -4.90
CA LEU A 132 -1.51 -2.30 -5.46
C LEU A 132 -2.20 -3.60 -5.89
N ILE A 133 -1.44 -4.57 -6.42
CA ILE A 133 -1.95 -5.88 -6.84
C ILE A 133 -2.48 -6.65 -5.63
N PHE A 134 -1.83 -6.54 -4.48
CA PHE A 134 -2.28 -7.17 -3.23
C PHE A 134 -3.43 -6.43 -2.55
N THR A 135 -3.37 -5.10 -2.50
CA THR A 135 -4.37 -4.28 -1.78
C THR A 135 -5.69 -4.15 -2.53
N SER A 136 -5.65 -4.00 -3.85
CA SER A 136 -6.84 -3.79 -4.68
C SER A 136 -7.94 -4.86 -4.51
N PRO A 137 -7.69 -6.18 -4.58
CA PRO A 137 -8.73 -7.19 -4.38
C PRO A 137 -9.32 -7.14 -2.97
N LEU A 138 -8.48 -6.96 -1.95
CA LEU A 138 -8.92 -6.93 -0.54
C LEU A 138 -9.81 -5.73 -0.25
N VAL A 139 -9.43 -4.56 -0.76
CA VAL A 139 -10.24 -3.35 -0.63
C VAL A 139 -11.54 -3.47 -1.41
N PHE A 140 -11.52 -4.06 -2.61
CA PHE A 140 -12.76 -4.30 -3.38
C PHE A 140 -13.73 -5.21 -2.62
N ILE A 141 -13.23 -6.28 -2.00
CA ILE A 141 -14.03 -7.15 -1.15
C ILE A 141 -14.63 -6.33 0.00
N PHE A 142 -13.79 -5.61 0.75
CA PHE A 142 -14.25 -4.79 1.88
C PHE A 142 -15.38 -3.83 1.48
N VAL A 143 -15.17 -3.09 0.40
CA VAL A 143 -16.13 -2.12 -0.14
C VAL A 143 -17.41 -2.78 -0.65
N SER A 144 -17.36 -4.03 -1.11
CA SER A 144 -18.56 -4.76 -1.54
C SER A 144 -19.46 -5.19 -0.37
N TYR A 145 -18.93 -5.17 0.86
CA TYR A 145 -19.66 -5.49 2.10
C TYR A 145 -19.88 -4.26 2.99
N LEU A 146 -19.54 -3.07 2.49
CA LEU A 146 -19.73 -1.77 3.15
C LEU A 146 -21.11 -1.19 2.85
#